data_AF-A0A2S6U0N4-F1
#
_entry.id   AF-A0A2S6U0N4-F1
#
_cell.length_a   1.000
_cell.length_b   1.000
_cell.length_c   1.000
_cell.angle_alpha   90.00
_cell.angle_beta   90.00
_cell.angle_gamma   90.00
#
_symmetry.space_group_name_H-M   'P 1'
#
loop_
_entity.id
_entity.type
_entity.pdbx_description
1 polymer ?
#
loop_
_entity_poly.entity_id
_entity_poly.type
_entity_poly.pdbx_seq_one_letter_code
_entity_poly.pdbx_strand_id
1 'polypeptide(L)'
;MTWGKSREPDYPRSVARIVEALLAAGRLLDAFYAAARIPETEISDEIRASQKPRNRSLKLVAQAAARLGKIQLAIRAAHKIKDPASRAAALAAIAIGISQS
;
A
#
# COMPACT_ATOMS: atom_id res chain seq x y z
N MET A 1 -11.31 20.30 -15.85
CA MET A 1 -9.89 20.38 -15.44
C MET A 1 -9.80 20.14 -13.93
N THR A 2 -9.29 18.99 -13.47
CA THR A 2 -9.13 18.69 -12.02
C THR A 2 -7.66 18.72 -11.61
N TRP A 3 -7.00 19.84 -11.86
CA TRP A 3 -5.71 20.15 -11.26
C TRP A 3 -5.95 20.78 -9.89
N GLY A 4 -5.61 20.09 -8.80
CA GLY A 4 -5.67 20.66 -7.45
C GLY A 4 -5.61 19.67 -6.28
N LYS A 5 -6.32 18.54 -6.35
CA LYS A 5 -6.48 17.64 -5.17
C LYS A 5 -5.21 16.90 -4.73
N SER A 6 -4.23 16.71 -5.63
CA SER A 6 -2.99 15.98 -5.33
C SER A 6 -1.92 16.83 -4.61
N ARG A 7 -2.15 18.14 -4.43
CA ARG A 7 -1.24 19.08 -3.75
C ARG A 7 -1.67 19.44 -2.33
N GLU A 8 -2.82 18.95 -1.87
CA GLU A 8 -3.21 19.07 -0.46
C GLU A 8 -2.24 18.23 0.40
N PRO A 9 -1.58 18.82 1.42
CA PRO A 9 -0.54 18.14 2.19
C PRO A 9 -1.02 16.85 2.87
N ASP A 10 -2.32 16.68 3.07
CA ASP A 10 -2.93 15.50 3.68
C ASP A 10 -3.60 14.53 2.71
N TYR A 11 -3.58 14.78 1.40
CA TYR A 11 -4.15 13.85 0.42
C TYR A 11 -3.57 12.43 0.54
N PRO A 12 -2.24 12.22 0.60
CA PRO A 12 -1.66 10.89 0.74
C PRO A 12 -2.11 10.17 2.02
N ARG A 13 -2.25 10.91 3.13
CA ARG A 13 -2.70 10.35 4.41
C ARG A 13 -4.18 9.99 4.36
N SER A 14 -5.00 10.86 3.78
CA SER A 14 -6.43 10.64 3.64
C SER A 14 -6.73 9.39 2.81
N VAL A 15 -6.03 9.22 1.68
CA VAL A 15 -6.16 8.01 0.86
C VAL A 15 -5.64 6.77 1.61
N ALA A 16 -4.57 6.87 2.39
CA ALA A 16 -4.10 5.75 3.21
C ALA A 16 -5.16 5.29 4.24
N ARG A 17 -5.90 6.22 4.86
CA ARG A 17 -7.03 5.86 5.75
C ARG A 17 -8.16 5.18 4.99
N ILE A 18 -8.44 5.60 3.76
CA ILE A 18 -9.41 4.92 2.88
C ILE A 18 -8.96 3.49 2.58
N VAL A 19 -7.67 3.28 2.30
CA VAL A 19 -7.10 1.93 2.11
C VAL A 19 -7.35 1.07 3.35
N GLU A 20 -7.02 1.58 4.54
CA GLU A 20 -7.25 0.86 5.80
C GLU A 20 -8.73 0.49 5.99
N ALA A 21 -9.66 1.40 5.71
CA ALA A 21 -11.10 1.13 5.79
C ALA A 21 -11.57 0.09 4.74
N LEU A 22 -11.07 0.15 3.51
CA LEU A 22 -11.39 -0.83 2.46
C LEU A 22 -10.87 -2.23 2.82
N LEU A 23 -9.68 -2.32 3.41
CA LEU A 23 -9.13 -3.59 3.91
C LEU A 23 -9.97 -4.16 5.05
N ALA A 24 -10.41 -3.33 5.99
CA ALA A 24 -11.30 -3.74 7.07
C ALA A 24 -12.66 -4.26 6.54
N ALA A 25 -13.14 -3.71 5.42
CA ALA A 25 -14.33 -4.17 4.73
C ALA A 25 -14.10 -5.38 3.78
N GLY A 26 -12.89 -5.94 3.71
CA GLY A 26 -12.55 -7.05 2.80
C GLY A 26 -12.47 -6.67 1.32
N ARG A 27 -12.53 -5.37 0.99
CA ARG A 27 -12.50 -4.84 -0.38
C ARG A 27 -11.06 -4.71 -0.91
N LEU A 28 -10.39 -5.85 -1.04
CA LEU A 28 -8.95 -5.92 -1.37
C LEU A 28 -8.56 -5.22 -2.68
N LEU A 29 -9.38 -5.39 -3.74
CA LEU A 29 -9.05 -4.83 -5.05
C LEU A 29 -9.19 -3.31 -5.07
N ASP A 30 -10.22 -2.77 -4.41
CA ASP A 30 -10.40 -1.33 -4.24
C ASP A 30 -9.28 -0.73 -3.39
N ALA A 31 -8.91 -1.41 -2.30
CA ALA A 31 -7.78 -1.02 -1.46
C ALA A 31 -6.47 -0.96 -2.26
N PHE A 32 -6.24 -1.94 -3.15
CA PHE A 32 -5.10 -1.94 -4.06
C PHE A 32 -5.09 -0.72 -4.98
N TYR A 33 -6.22 -0.43 -5.66
CA TYR A 33 -6.29 0.71 -6.57
C TYR A 33 -6.13 2.05 -5.85
N ALA A 34 -6.73 2.19 -4.65
CA ALA A 34 -6.57 3.37 -3.82
C ALA A 34 -5.11 3.56 -3.38
N ALA A 35 -4.45 2.50 -2.89
CA ALA A 35 -3.05 2.54 -2.49
C ALA A 35 -2.12 2.90 -3.66
N ALA A 36 -2.37 2.34 -4.84
CA ALA A 36 -1.57 2.60 -6.04
C ALA A 36 -1.71 4.05 -6.54
N ARG A 37 -2.81 4.74 -6.21
CA ARG A 37 -3.10 6.13 -6.58
C ARG A 37 -2.45 7.16 -5.65
N ILE A 38 -1.97 6.75 -4.49
CA ILE A 38 -1.21 7.64 -3.60
C ILE A 38 0.04 8.10 -4.37
N PRO A 39 0.29 9.41 -4.54
CA PRO A 39 1.46 9.89 -5.24
C PRO A 39 2.72 9.46 -4.48
N GLU A 40 3.79 9.21 -5.23
CA GLU A 40 5.12 9.12 -4.63
C GLU A 40 5.50 10.52 -4.20
N THR A 41 5.35 10.78 -2.91
CA THR A 41 5.68 12.07 -2.36
C THR A 41 7.14 12.10 -1.93
N GLU A 42 7.84 13.14 -2.38
CA GLU A 42 9.09 13.63 -1.83
C GLU A 42 8.85 14.29 -0.45
N ILE A 43 8.01 13.69 0.42
CA ILE A 43 7.97 14.14 1.81
C ILE A 43 9.39 13.93 2.34
N SER A 44 9.95 15.00 2.92
CA SER A 44 11.30 15.16 3.48
C SER A 44 11.98 13.82 3.82
N ASP A 45 13.23 13.66 3.39
CA ASP A 45 14.08 12.47 3.54
C ASP A 45 14.17 11.91 4.97
N GLU A 46 13.71 12.65 5.97
CA GLU A 46 13.56 12.22 7.36
C GLU A 46 12.60 11.03 7.53
N ILE A 47 11.57 10.88 6.68
CA ILE A 47 10.67 9.73 6.73
C ILE A 47 11.25 8.56 5.95
N ARG A 48 11.59 7.47 6.66
CA ARG A 48 11.97 6.19 6.06
C ARG A 48 11.00 5.80 4.93
N ALA A 49 11.52 5.37 3.78
CA ALA A 49 10.72 5.02 2.60
C ALA A 49 9.57 4.05 2.90
N SER A 50 9.74 3.13 3.87
CA SER A 50 8.71 2.19 4.31
C SER A 50 7.52 2.83 5.02
N GLN A 51 7.71 4.02 5.60
CA GLN A 51 6.68 4.78 6.30
C GLN A 51 5.94 5.76 5.38
N LYS A 52 6.42 5.96 4.14
CA LYS A 52 5.69 6.77 3.15
C LYS A 52 4.29 6.16 2.93
N PRO A 53 3.21 6.98 2.92
CA PRO A 53 1.83 6.48 2.91
C PRO A 53 1.53 5.47 1.79
N ARG A 54 2.10 5.68 0.60
CA ARG A 54 1.99 4.75 -0.54
C ARG A 54 2.56 3.38 -0.24
N ASN A 55 3.80 3.32 0.23
CA ASN A 55 4.52 2.06 0.49
C ASN A 55 3.88 1.29 1.63
N ARG A 56 3.50 1.99 2.71
CA ARG A 56 2.76 1.40 3.83
C ARG A 56 1.44 0.80 3.37
N SER A 57 0.67 1.53 2.57
CA SER A 57 -0.63 1.08 2.05
C SER A 57 -0.50 -0.15 1.14
N LEU A 58 0.45 -0.14 0.20
CA LEU A 58 0.70 -1.27 -0.68
C LEU A 58 1.17 -2.52 0.09
N LYS A 59 2.00 -2.35 1.13
CA LYS A 59 2.38 -3.45 2.03
C LYS A 59 1.18 -4.04 2.76
N LEU A 60 0.29 -3.20 3.31
CA LEU A 60 -0.92 -3.66 4.00
C LEU A 60 -1.84 -4.45 3.07
N VAL A 61 -2.04 -3.95 1.85
CA VAL A 61 -2.79 -4.66 0.80
C VAL A 61 -2.15 -6.01 0.50
N ALA A 62 -0.83 -6.05 0.34
CA ALA A 62 -0.11 -7.29 0.07
C ALA A 62 -0.31 -8.33 1.18
N GLN A 63 -0.17 -7.91 2.44
CA GLN A 63 -0.34 -8.77 3.61
C GLN A 63 -1.77 -9.28 3.77
N ALA A 64 -2.78 -8.41 3.60
CA ALA A 64 -4.18 -8.78 3.68
C ALA A 64 -4.59 -9.74 2.56
N ALA A 65 -4.14 -9.46 1.33
CA ALA A 65 -4.38 -10.34 0.18
C ALA A 65 -3.73 -11.72 0.37
N ALA A 66 -2.51 -11.78 0.93
CA ALA A 66 -1.84 -13.04 1.23
C ALA A 66 -2.63 -13.90 2.23
N ARG A 67 -3.07 -13.32 3.35
CA ARG A 67 -3.86 -14.00 4.39
C ARG A 67 -5.20 -14.57 3.87
N LEU A 68 -5.74 -13.97 2.82
CA LEU A 68 -7.00 -14.40 2.18
C LEU A 68 -6.76 -15.30 0.95
N GLY A 69 -5.55 -15.82 0.77
CA GLY A 69 -5.18 -16.69 -0.36
C GLY A 69 -5.13 -15.99 -1.72
N LYS A 70 -5.24 -14.66 -1.79
CA LYS A 70 -5.22 -13.88 -3.03
C LYS A 70 -3.78 -13.57 -3.47
N ILE A 71 -2.99 -14.62 -3.67
CA ILE A 71 -1.52 -14.54 -3.82
C ILE A 71 -1.09 -13.63 -4.99
N GLN A 72 -1.78 -13.71 -6.13
CA GLN A 72 -1.48 -12.87 -7.30
C GLN A 72 -1.65 -11.38 -7.01
N LEU A 73 -2.70 -11.00 -6.28
CA LEU A 73 -2.93 -9.62 -5.87
C LEU A 73 -1.87 -9.18 -4.85
N ALA A 74 -1.50 -10.07 -3.93
CA ALA A 74 -0.47 -9.80 -2.93
C ALA A 74 0.88 -9.46 -3.59
N ILE A 75 1.33 -10.30 -4.53
CA ILE A 75 2.58 -10.09 -5.28
C ILE A 75 2.50 -8.81 -6.12
N ARG A 76 1.37 -8.56 -6.79
CA ARG A 76 1.17 -7.32 -7.56
C ARG A 76 1.29 -6.08 -6.69
N ALA A 77 0.73 -6.10 -5.48
CA ALA A 77 0.81 -5.00 -4.53
C ALA A 77 2.26 -4.75 -4.08
N ALA A 78 3.00 -5.79 -3.71
CA ALA A 78 4.41 -5.67 -3.35
C ALA A 78 5.27 -5.13 -4.50
N HIS A 79 5.07 -5.60 -5.74
CA HIS A 79 5.81 -5.13 -6.91
C HIS A 79 5.52 -3.67 -7.30
N LYS A 80 4.42 -3.06 -6.83
CA LYS A 80 4.16 -1.63 -7.04
C LYS A 80 4.98 -0.72 -6.14
N ILE A 81 5.66 -1.27 -5.13
CA ILE A 81 6.59 -0.54 -4.26
C ILE A 81 7.93 -0.42 -4.99
N LYS A 82 8.33 0.82 -5.31
CA LYS A 82 9.58 1.10 -6.04
C LYS A 82 10.82 0.92 -5.16
N ASP A 83 10.77 1.40 -3.92
CA ASP A 83 11.85 1.26 -2.95
C ASP A 83 12.17 -0.23 -2.69
N PRO A 84 13.39 -0.70 -2.98
CA PRO A 84 13.74 -2.11 -2.86
C PRO A 84 13.58 -2.67 -1.44
N ALA A 85 13.97 -1.91 -0.41
CA ALA A 85 13.88 -2.35 0.98
C ALA A 85 12.41 -2.53 1.40
N SER A 86 11.56 -1.56 1.09
CA SER A 86 10.12 -1.63 1.35
C SER A 86 9.45 -2.76 0.57
N ARG A 87 9.86 -3.01 -0.68
CA ARG A 87 9.36 -4.13 -1.50
C ARG A 87 9.74 -5.47 -0.90
N ALA A 88 11.00 -5.65 -0.49
CA ALA A 88 11.46 -6.87 0.18
C ALA A 88 10.67 -7.12 1.48
N ALA A 89 10.46 -6.08 2.29
CA ALA A 89 9.65 -6.16 3.50
C ALA A 89 8.19 -6.55 3.23
N ALA A 90 7.60 -6.11 2.11
CA ALA A 90 6.26 -6.53 1.70
C ALA A 90 6.22 -7.99 1.25
N LEU A 91 7.20 -8.44 0.46
CA LEU A 91 7.31 -9.86 0.04
C LEU A 91 7.50 -10.79 1.24
N ALA A 92 8.30 -10.41 2.23
CA ALA A 92 8.45 -11.17 3.47
C ALA A 92 7.11 -11.25 4.25
N ALA A 93 6.36 -10.15 4.31
CA ALA A 93 5.04 -10.15 4.94
C ALA A 93 4.01 -11.03 4.20
N ILE A 94 4.12 -11.15 2.88
CA ILE A 94 3.33 -12.10 2.08
C ILE A 94 3.67 -13.52 2.49
N ALA A 95 4.96 -13.89 2.51
CA ALA A 95 5.39 -15.24 2.87
C ALA A 95 4.86 -15.65 4.26
N ILE A 96 5.00 -14.76 5.25
CA ILE A 96 4.45 -14.96 6.59
C ILE A 96 2.92 -15.11 6.55
N GLY A 97 2.23 -14.26 5.78
CA GLY A 97 0.78 -14.30 5.64
C GLY A 97 0.25 -15.60 5.04
N ILE A 98 0.99 -16.20 4.10
CA ILE A 98 0.67 -17.50 3.50
C ILE A 98 0.93 -18.64 4.49
N SER A 99 1.99 -18.57 5.29
CA SER A 99 2.29 -19.61 6.29
C SER A 99 1.29 -19.67 7.44
N GLN A 100 0.47 -18.63 7.63
CA GLN A 100 -0.50 -18.51 8.72
C GLN A 100 -1.96 -18.70 8.26
N SER A 101 -2.19 -18.96 6.97
CA SER A 101 -3.52 -19.07 6.34
C SER A 101 -3.94 -20.51 6.06
#